data_AF-L8H5M4-F1
#
_entry.id   AF-L8H5M4-F1
#
_cell.length_a   1.000
_cell.length_b   1.000
_cell.length_c   1.000
_cell.angle_alpha   90.00
_cell.angle_beta   90.00
_cell.angle_gamma   90.00
#
_symmetry.space_group_name_H-M   'P 1'
#
loop_
_entity.id
_entity.type
_entity.pdbx_description
1 polymer ?
#
loop_
_entity_poly.entity_id
_entity_poly.type
_entity_poly.pdbx_seq_one_letter_code
_entity_poly.pdbx_strand_id
1 'polypeptide(L)'
;MEQQAPRVRLLTQNMNIHHFVGHSYPNREARVNGLLAHVDEFDVVMLQELFKFHASHAPPHWFQQDTGLLILSKHPIVSSKTIFFKERSVAEMVSLKGALMTKLRLSDEGPHLVVITAHLDAHSLDIRLAQLKQIMTELVHKELAEDEEARIVLGGDLNIDSIHHAEAWEAAKGILHPLESAVDKGAYRGPEGGRPYPVTHHKWDVCLDHIFVHGVAVDANSLQLHKWPAVFATPP
;
A
#
# COMPACT_ATOMS: atom_id res chain seq x y z
N MET A 1 15.82 1.57 -29.97
CA MET A 1 15.78 2.56 -28.89
C MET A 1 15.03 1.90 -27.75
N GLU A 2 15.68 1.66 -26.62
CA GLU A 2 15.03 1.09 -25.44
C GLU A 2 14.06 2.16 -24.91
N GLN A 3 12.75 1.90 -24.95
CA GLN A 3 11.77 2.83 -24.38
C GLN A 3 12.00 2.88 -22.88
N GLN A 4 12.37 4.06 -22.37
CA GLN A 4 12.56 4.27 -20.95
C GLN A 4 11.21 4.06 -20.23
N ALA A 5 11.18 3.17 -19.25
CA ALA A 5 9.97 2.90 -18.47
C ALA A 5 9.44 4.21 -17.87
N PRO A 6 8.10 4.42 -17.85
CA PRO A 6 7.52 5.63 -17.28
C PRO A 6 7.92 5.74 -15.81
N ARG A 7 8.24 6.96 -15.39
CA ARG A 7 8.52 7.29 -13.99
C ARG A 7 7.27 7.84 -13.34
N VAL A 8 6.90 7.28 -12.19
CA VAL A 8 5.71 7.67 -11.42
C VAL A 8 6.12 7.91 -9.98
N ARG A 9 5.64 9.02 -9.41
CA ARG A 9 5.86 9.35 -8.00
C ARG A 9 4.74 8.75 -7.15
N LEU A 10 5.11 7.93 -6.17
CA LEU A 10 4.18 7.14 -5.38
C LEU A 10 4.27 7.54 -3.90
N LEU A 11 3.17 7.34 -3.17
CA LEU A 11 3.18 7.33 -1.72
C LEU A 11 2.36 6.12 -1.28
N THR A 12 2.86 5.34 -0.33
CA THR A 12 2.00 4.47 0.47
C THR A 12 2.09 4.92 1.93
N GLN A 13 0.94 4.96 2.61
CA GLN A 13 0.87 5.40 3.99
C GLN A 13 -0.30 4.75 4.72
N ASN A 14 0.01 3.98 5.75
CA ASN A 14 -0.97 3.64 6.77
C ASN A 14 -1.31 4.90 7.59
N MET A 15 -2.58 5.32 7.57
CA MET A 15 -3.06 6.54 8.22
C MET A 15 -3.44 6.33 9.69
N ASN A 16 -3.60 5.08 10.14
CA ASN A 16 -4.02 4.71 11.50
C ASN A 16 -5.23 5.52 11.99
N ILE A 17 -6.23 5.70 11.13
CA ILE A 17 -7.49 6.39 11.44
C ILE A 17 -8.53 5.33 11.81
N HIS A 18 -8.46 4.89 13.06
CA HIS A 18 -9.27 3.80 13.60
C HIS A 18 -10.42 4.27 14.48
N HIS A 19 -11.64 3.83 14.21
CA HIS A 19 -12.75 4.16 15.10
C HIS A 19 -12.78 3.40 16.44
N PHE A 20 -12.11 2.26 16.60
CA PHE A 20 -12.15 1.50 17.86
C PHE A 20 -10.93 1.72 18.75
N VAL A 21 -9.94 2.45 18.24
CA VAL A 21 -8.63 2.56 18.88
C VAL A 21 -8.48 3.98 19.42
N GLY A 22 -8.64 4.12 20.75
CA GLY A 22 -8.68 5.40 21.47
C GLY A 22 -7.49 6.33 21.18
N HIS A 23 -6.31 5.79 20.93
CA HIS A 23 -5.10 6.60 20.66
C HIS A 23 -5.04 7.18 19.24
N SER A 24 -5.89 6.73 18.31
CA SER A 24 -5.94 7.29 16.96
C SER A 24 -6.63 8.66 16.91
N TYR A 25 -7.54 8.92 17.86
CA TYR A 25 -8.45 10.07 17.85
C TYR A 25 -7.75 11.44 17.94
N PRO A 26 -6.77 11.66 18.84
CA PRO A 26 -6.20 13.00 19.03
C PRO A 26 -5.42 13.53 17.82
N ASN A 27 -4.99 12.66 16.91
CA ASN A 27 -4.06 13.00 15.83
C ASN A 27 -4.66 12.88 14.42
N ARG A 28 -5.96 12.58 14.28
CA ARG A 28 -6.56 12.34 12.96
C ARG A 28 -6.45 13.54 12.04
N GLU A 29 -6.84 14.72 12.54
CA GLU A 29 -6.81 15.96 11.78
C GLU A 29 -5.38 16.35 11.41
N ALA A 30 -4.44 16.23 12.35
CA ALA A 30 -3.02 16.47 12.08
C ALA A 30 -2.50 15.56 10.96
N ARG A 31 -2.80 14.24 10.99
CA ARG A 31 -2.39 13.30 9.94
C ARG A 31 -2.99 13.64 8.58
N VAL A 32 -4.27 14.01 8.55
CA VAL A 32 -4.94 14.44 7.31
C VAL A 32 -4.30 15.72 6.76
N ASN A 33 -4.10 16.74 7.60
CA ASN A 33 -3.47 18.01 7.20
C ASN A 33 -2.03 17.79 6.73
N GLY A 34 -1.30 16.90 7.39
CA GLY A 34 0.02 16.42 7.00
C GLY A 34 0.07 15.84 5.59
N LEU A 35 -0.83 14.90 5.32
CA LEU A 35 -0.97 14.31 4.00
C LEU A 35 -1.32 15.37 2.96
N LEU A 36 -2.30 16.23 3.24
CA LEU A 36 -2.74 17.29 2.32
C LEU A 36 -1.63 18.30 2.00
N ALA A 37 -0.72 18.58 2.93
CA ALA A 37 0.42 19.48 2.69
C ALA A 37 1.42 18.94 1.65
N HIS A 38 1.43 17.62 1.40
CA HIS A 38 2.41 16.98 0.51
C HIS A 38 1.79 16.11 -0.58
N VAL A 39 0.47 15.93 -0.61
CA VAL A 39 -0.22 15.05 -1.59
C VAL A 39 0.12 15.43 -3.04
N ASP A 40 0.32 16.72 -3.30
CA ASP A 40 0.67 17.25 -4.61
C ASP A 40 2.11 16.93 -5.05
N GLU A 41 2.97 16.42 -4.16
CA GLU A 41 4.32 15.93 -4.53
C GLU A 41 4.27 14.60 -5.28
N PHE A 42 3.16 13.86 -5.16
CA PHE A 42 3.00 12.50 -5.68
C PHE A 42 2.02 12.44 -6.85
N ASP A 43 2.18 11.47 -7.73
CA ASP A 43 1.28 11.22 -8.86
C ASP A 43 0.16 10.23 -8.46
N VAL A 44 0.51 9.27 -7.58
CA VAL A 44 -0.43 8.32 -6.99
C VAL A 44 -0.16 8.15 -5.49
N VAL A 45 -1.22 8.13 -4.69
CA VAL A 45 -1.16 7.92 -3.24
C VAL A 45 -2.05 6.75 -2.84
N MET A 46 -1.47 5.78 -2.14
CA MET A 46 -2.10 4.57 -1.62
C MET A 46 -2.20 4.67 -0.10
N LEU A 47 -3.41 4.58 0.46
CA LEU A 47 -3.64 4.79 1.88
C LEU A 47 -4.30 3.57 2.50
N GLN A 48 -3.89 3.23 3.72
CA GLN A 48 -4.48 2.17 4.53
C GLN A 48 -5.03 2.72 5.85
N GLU A 49 -5.92 1.96 6.49
CA GLU A 49 -6.57 2.30 7.76
C GLU A 49 -7.35 3.63 7.76
N LEU A 50 -7.99 3.95 6.63
CA LEU A 50 -9.01 5.00 6.52
C LEU A 50 -10.41 4.42 6.72
N PHE A 51 -10.65 3.80 7.86
CA PHE A 51 -11.88 3.06 8.09
C PHE A 51 -13.09 3.97 8.17
N LYS A 52 -14.16 3.65 7.43
CA LYS A 52 -15.51 4.20 7.66
C LYS A 52 -16.45 3.09 8.11
N PHE A 53 -17.39 3.45 8.98
CA PHE A 53 -18.49 2.57 9.32
C PHE A 53 -19.58 2.62 8.25
N HIS A 54 -20.06 1.45 7.89
CA HIS A 54 -21.31 1.30 7.17
C HIS A 54 -22.29 0.56 8.07
N ALA A 55 -23.41 1.21 8.39
CA ALA A 55 -24.58 0.49 8.90
C ALA A 55 -25.26 -0.15 7.69
N SER A 56 -25.10 -1.46 7.49
CA SER A 56 -25.81 -2.17 6.43
C SER A 56 -27.08 -2.83 6.99
N HIS A 57 -28.15 -2.88 6.18
CA HIS A 57 -29.45 -3.41 6.59
C HIS A 57 -29.60 -4.94 6.37
N ALA A 58 -28.54 -5.68 6.02
CA ALA A 58 -28.61 -7.10 5.71
C ALA A 58 -27.72 -7.97 6.64
N PRO A 59 -28.23 -9.07 7.23
CA PRO A 59 -27.42 -10.00 8.04
C PRO A 59 -26.41 -10.78 7.18
N PRO A 60 -25.22 -11.14 7.70
CA PRO A 60 -24.71 -10.92 9.07
C PRO A 60 -23.97 -9.57 9.26
N HIS A 61 -24.15 -8.61 8.35
CA HIS A 61 -23.31 -7.42 8.19
C HIS A 61 -23.76 -6.21 9.03
N TRP A 62 -24.23 -6.44 10.25
CA TRP A 62 -24.79 -5.36 11.09
C TRP A 62 -23.75 -4.37 11.63
N PHE A 63 -22.47 -4.77 11.70
CA PHE A 63 -21.33 -3.90 12.05
C PHE A 63 -20.07 -4.34 11.29
N GLN A 64 -19.74 -3.67 10.17
CA GLN A 64 -18.48 -3.89 9.46
C GLN A 64 -17.79 -2.56 9.16
N GLN A 65 -16.47 -2.56 9.31
CA GLN A 65 -15.63 -1.52 8.74
C GLN A 65 -15.36 -1.85 7.28
N ASP A 66 -15.27 -0.83 6.42
CA ASP A 66 -14.79 -1.02 5.06
C ASP A 66 -13.32 -1.50 5.05
N THR A 67 -12.74 -1.65 3.85
CA THR A 67 -11.35 -2.11 3.70
C THR A 67 -10.34 -1.13 4.30
N GLY A 68 -10.73 0.12 4.58
CA GLY A 68 -9.83 1.19 4.98
C GLY A 68 -8.82 1.59 3.88
N LEU A 69 -9.03 1.16 2.64
CA LEU A 69 -8.12 1.41 1.52
C LEU A 69 -8.61 2.56 0.64
N LEU A 70 -7.69 3.45 0.23
CA LEU A 70 -7.96 4.52 -0.71
C LEU A 70 -6.78 4.68 -1.69
N ILE A 71 -7.09 4.88 -2.97
CA ILE A 71 -6.12 5.30 -3.99
C ILE A 71 -6.53 6.68 -4.51
N LEU A 72 -5.62 7.65 -4.43
CA LEU A 72 -5.72 8.96 -5.06
C LEU A 72 -4.76 9.02 -6.25
N SER A 73 -5.17 9.63 -7.36
CA SER A 73 -4.37 9.68 -8.58
C SER A 73 -4.57 11.00 -9.32
N LYS A 74 -3.48 11.57 -9.84
CA LYS A 74 -3.51 12.67 -10.82
C LYS A 74 -3.85 12.20 -12.24
N HIS A 75 -3.67 10.91 -12.49
CA HIS A 75 -4.00 10.28 -13.76
C HIS A 75 -5.44 9.76 -13.76
N PRO A 76 -6.16 9.80 -14.90
CA PRO A 76 -7.51 9.27 -15.01
C PRO A 76 -7.61 7.80 -14.60
N ILE A 77 -8.56 7.52 -13.70
CA ILE A 77 -8.95 6.16 -13.32
C ILE A 77 -9.86 5.58 -14.40
N VAL A 78 -9.45 4.48 -15.00
CA VAL A 78 -10.20 3.77 -16.06
C VAL A 78 -11.08 2.68 -15.47
N SER A 79 -10.59 1.99 -14.44
CA SER A 79 -11.36 1.00 -13.71
C SER A 79 -10.78 0.77 -12.31
N SER A 80 -11.62 0.25 -11.41
CA SER A 80 -11.21 -0.17 -10.08
C SER A 80 -11.86 -1.49 -9.70
N LYS A 81 -11.17 -2.28 -8.89
CA LYS A 81 -11.62 -3.60 -8.41
C LYS A 81 -11.13 -3.80 -6.99
N THR A 82 -12.00 -4.27 -6.11
CA THR A 82 -11.64 -4.66 -4.74
C THR A 82 -11.80 -6.16 -4.58
N ILE A 83 -10.83 -6.79 -3.91
CA ILE A 83 -10.96 -8.16 -3.41
C ILE A 83 -10.93 -8.15 -1.89
N PHE A 84 -11.68 -9.05 -1.27
CA PHE A 84 -11.66 -9.28 0.17
C PHE A 84 -10.86 -10.55 0.47
N PHE A 85 -10.05 -10.52 1.52
CA PHE A 85 -9.27 -11.69 1.88
C PHE A 85 -10.14 -12.80 2.46
N LYS A 86 -9.89 -14.02 1.97
CA LYS A 86 -10.55 -15.24 2.45
C LYS A 86 -10.01 -15.64 3.81
N GLU A 87 -8.68 -15.67 3.93
CA GLU A 87 -7.96 -15.93 5.17
C GLU A 87 -7.85 -14.67 6.02
N ARG A 88 -8.24 -14.76 7.29
CA ARG A 88 -8.21 -13.68 8.28
C ARG A 88 -8.08 -14.22 9.69
N SER A 89 -7.34 -13.53 10.56
CA SER A 89 -7.33 -13.87 11.98
C SER A 89 -8.66 -13.49 12.64
N VAL A 90 -8.99 -14.13 13.76
CA VAL A 90 -10.25 -13.90 14.49
C VAL A 90 -10.41 -12.44 14.93
N ALA A 91 -9.31 -11.78 15.29
CA ALA A 91 -9.28 -10.37 15.66
C ALA A 91 -9.64 -9.43 14.48
N GLU A 92 -9.44 -9.89 13.24
CA GLU A 92 -9.70 -9.16 11.99
C GLU A 92 -11.06 -9.55 11.36
N MET A 93 -11.97 -10.20 12.09
CA MET A 93 -13.30 -10.53 11.57
C MET A 93 -14.20 -9.29 11.38
N VAL A 94 -13.87 -8.17 12.03
CA VAL A 94 -14.64 -6.91 12.01
C VAL A 94 -14.16 -5.95 10.91
N SER A 95 -12.89 -6.07 10.50
CA SER A 95 -12.27 -5.34 9.40
C SER A 95 -12.37 -6.16 8.11
N LEU A 96 -12.92 -5.58 7.04
CA LEU A 96 -12.93 -6.24 5.73
C LEU A 96 -11.59 -6.06 5.02
N LYS A 97 -10.49 -6.58 5.59
CA LYS A 97 -9.17 -6.50 4.94
C LYS A 97 -9.21 -7.10 3.54
N GLY A 98 -8.43 -6.49 2.65
CA GLY A 98 -8.46 -6.82 1.23
C GLY A 98 -7.38 -6.08 0.44
N ALA A 99 -7.57 -6.06 -0.87
CA ALA A 99 -6.75 -5.28 -1.78
C ALA A 99 -7.63 -4.48 -2.74
N LEU A 100 -7.24 -3.25 -3.03
CA LEU A 100 -7.87 -2.33 -3.97
C LEU A 100 -6.93 -2.15 -5.17
N MET A 101 -7.39 -2.57 -6.34
CA MET A 101 -6.71 -2.37 -7.62
C MET A 101 -7.38 -1.25 -8.41
N THR A 102 -6.59 -0.42 -9.08
CA THR A 102 -7.05 0.63 -9.99
C THR A 102 -6.17 0.65 -11.23
N LYS A 103 -6.80 0.72 -12.43
CA LYS A 103 -6.11 0.96 -13.70
C LYS A 103 -6.08 2.45 -14.01
N LEU A 104 -4.88 2.98 -14.22
CA LEU A 104 -4.62 4.38 -14.51
C LEU A 104 -4.13 4.55 -15.95
N ARG A 105 -4.63 5.57 -16.62
CA ARG A 105 -4.16 5.96 -17.96
C ARG A 105 -3.06 7.02 -17.85
N LEU A 106 -1.81 6.63 -18.11
CA LEU A 106 -0.66 7.53 -18.08
C LEU A 106 -0.51 8.38 -19.35
N SER A 107 -0.97 7.87 -20.49
CA SER A 107 -0.94 8.51 -21.81
C SER A 107 -2.07 7.98 -22.68
N ASP A 108 -2.41 8.66 -23.77
CA ASP A 108 -3.52 8.24 -24.64
C ASP A 108 -3.25 6.94 -25.44
N GLU A 109 -1.99 6.64 -25.77
CA GLU A 109 -1.62 5.49 -26.62
C GLU A 109 -0.69 4.46 -25.94
N GLY A 110 -0.43 4.60 -24.63
CA GLY A 110 0.49 3.73 -23.88
C GLY A 110 -0.24 2.74 -22.95
N PRO A 111 0.47 1.71 -22.44
CA PRO A 111 -0.14 0.73 -21.55
C PRO A 111 -0.56 1.39 -20.23
N HIS A 112 -1.62 0.84 -19.63
CA HIS A 112 -2.13 1.31 -18.35
C HIS A 112 -1.14 1.00 -17.23
N LEU A 113 -1.16 1.84 -16.19
CA LEU A 113 -0.55 1.53 -14.91
C LEU A 113 -1.60 0.91 -14.00
N VAL A 114 -1.37 -0.33 -13.58
CA VAL A 114 -2.16 -1.02 -12.57
C VAL A 114 -1.55 -0.70 -11.20
N VAL A 115 -2.33 -0.07 -10.33
CA VAL A 115 -1.94 0.25 -8.95
C VAL A 115 -2.79 -0.58 -8.00
N ILE A 116 -2.12 -1.35 -7.14
CA ILE A 116 -2.73 -2.22 -6.14
C ILE A 116 -2.29 -1.74 -4.78
N THR A 117 -3.24 -1.48 -3.88
CA THR A 117 -2.96 -1.31 -2.47
C THR A 117 -3.59 -2.37 -1.61
N ALA A 118 -2.90 -2.78 -0.54
CA ALA A 118 -3.34 -3.81 0.37
C ALA A 118 -2.97 -3.47 1.81
N HIS A 119 -3.72 -4.03 2.75
CA HIS A 119 -3.38 -4.03 4.17
C HIS A 119 -3.54 -5.46 4.69
N LEU A 120 -2.42 -6.14 4.96
CA LEU A 120 -2.40 -7.56 5.30
C LEU A 120 -2.66 -7.81 6.79
N ASP A 121 -2.87 -9.06 7.17
CA ASP A 121 -3.11 -9.49 8.56
C ASP A 121 -1.95 -9.10 9.49
N ALA A 122 -2.29 -8.45 10.62
CA ALA A 122 -1.29 -7.95 11.56
C ALA A 122 -0.72 -9.04 12.50
N HIS A 123 -1.28 -10.25 12.49
CA HIS A 123 -1.08 -11.23 13.56
C HIS A 123 -0.39 -12.52 13.10
N SER A 124 -0.71 -13.03 11.91
CA SER A 124 -0.24 -14.34 11.44
C SER A 124 0.50 -14.24 10.11
N LEU A 125 1.74 -14.74 10.09
CA LEU A 125 2.55 -14.82 8.87
C LEU A 125 1.88 -15.70 7.82
N ASP A 126 1.38 -16.88 8.20
CA ASP A 126 0.74 -17.81 7.25
C ASP A 126 -0.47 -17.17 6.56
N ILE A 127 -1.27 -16.41 7.31
CA ILE A 127 -2.39 -15.64 6.76
C ILE A 127 -1.89 -14.58 5.79
N ARG A 128 -0.86 -13.79 6.16
CA ARG A 128 -0.27 -12.81 5.24
C ARG A 128 0.21 -13.45 3.93
N LEU A 129 0.91 -14.58 4.01
CA LEU A 129 1.38 -15.30 2.82
C LEU A 129 0.22 -15.82 1.96
N ALA A 130 -0.87 -16.30 2.56
CA ALA A 130 -2.07 -16.69 1.84
C ALA A 130 -2.76 -15.48 1.17
N GLN A 131 -2.81 -14.34 1.84
CA GLN A 131 -3.35 -13.09 1.30
C GLN A 131 -2.52 -12.59 0.11
N LEU A 132 -1.19 -12.63 0.19
CA LEU A 132 -0.29 -12.32 -0.93
C LEU A 132 -0.57 -13.23 -2.14
N LYS A 133 -0.72 -14.55 -1.92
CA LYS A 133 -1.09 -15.50 -2.99
C LYS A 133 -2.45 -15.18 -3.61
N GLN A 134 -3.42 -14.72 -2.80
CA GLN A 134 -4.72 -14.29 -3.30
C GLN A 134 -4.60 -13.04 -4.18
N ILE A 135 -3.81 -12.04 -3.78
CA ILE A 135 -3.54 -10.85 -4.60
C ILE A 135 -2.92 -11.26 -5.95
N MET A 136 -1.89 -12.12 -5.91
CA MET A 136 -1.23 -12.57 -7.13
C MET A 136 -2.20 -13.30 -8.06
N THR A 137 -3.03 -14.19 -7.52
CA THR A 137 -3.95 -15.02 -8.32
C THR A 137 -5.15 -14.24 -8.85
N GLU A 138 -5.73 -13.33 -8.06
CA GLU A 138 -7.01 -12.68 -8.39
C GLU A 138 -6.85 -11.30 -9.05
N LEU A 139 -5.65 -10.71 -8.97
CA LEU A 139 -5.30 -9.41 -9.54
C LEU A 139 -4.10 -9.53 -10.48
N VAL A 140 -2.89 -9.76 -9.97
CA VAL A 140 -1.64 -9.59 -10.75
C VAL A 140 -1.56 -10.54 -11.95
N HIS A 141 -1.71 -11.84 -11.74
CA HIS A 141 -1.61 -12.83 -12.84
C HIS A 141 -2.73 -12.69 -13.85
N LYS A 142 -3.93 -12.23 -13.45
CA LYS A 142 -5.01 -11.96 -14.39
C LYS A 142 -4.66 -10.77 -15.28
N GLU A 143 -4.09 -9.73 -14.69
CA GLU A 143 -3.65 -8.56 -15.46
C GLU A 143 -2.51 -8.90 -16.41
N LEU A 144 -1.48 -9.61 -15.94
CA LEU A 144 -0.36 -10.03 -16.80
C LEU A 144 -0.79 -11.01 -17.90
N ALA A 145 -1.85 -11.79 -17.68
CA ALA A 145 -2.39 -12.70 -18.70
C ALA A 145 -3.27 -11.97 -19.74
N GLU A 146 -3.90 -10.86 -19.37
CA GLU A 146 -4.70 -10.02 -20.27
C GLU A 146 -3.81 -9.02 -21.06
N ASP A 147 -2.74 -8.54 -20.45
CA ASP A 147 -1.81 -7.56 -20.99
C ASP A 147 -0.38 -7.86 -20.49
N GLU A 148 0.44 -8.51 -21.32
CA GLU A 148 1.83 -8.84 -21.00
C GLU A 148 2.72 -7.60 -20.83
N GLU A 149 2.29 -6.44 -21.35
CA GLU A 149 2.98 -5.15 -21.19
C GLU A 149 2.45 -4.36 -19.97
N ALA A 150 1.55 -4.96 -19.18
CA ALA A 150 0.96 -4.31 -18.02
C ALA A 150 2.04 -3.84 -17.04
N ARG A 151 1.94 -2.57 -16.67
CA ARG A 151 2.82 -1.95 -15.67
C ARG A 151 2.13 -2.04 -14.33
N ILE A 152 2.74 -2.71 -13.36
CA ILE A 152 2.08 -3.01 -12.09
C ILE A 152 2.88 -2.42 -10.94
N VAL A 153 2.17 -1.75 -10.03
CA VAL A 153 2.64 -1.31 -8.72
C VAL A 153 1.75 -1.98 -7.68
N LEU A 154 2.35 -2.68 -6.73
CA LEU A 154 1.69 -3.17 -5.54
C LEU A 154 2.33 -2.51 -4.33
N GLY A 155 1.57 -1.82 -3.50
CA GLY A 155 2.12 -1.24 -2.27
C GLY A 155 1.13 -1.02 -1.15
N GLY A 156 1.61 -1.02 0.08
CA GLY A 156 0.77 -0.92 1.27
C GLY A 156 1.40 -1.58 2.48
N ASP A 157 0.71 -1.47 3.61
CA ASP A 157 1.08 -2.10 4.86
C ASP A 157 0.94 -3.63 4.75
N LEU A 158 2.05 -4.28 4.44
CA LEU A 158 2.10 -5.72 4.32
C LEU A 158 2.25 -6.40 5.68
N ASN A 159 2.43 -5.68 6.79
CA ASN A 159 2.70 -6.25 8.10
C ASN A 159 3.88 -7.26 8.09
N ILE A 160 4.88 -7.02 7.24
CA ILE A 160 6.11 -7.81 7.15
C ILE A 160 7.30 -6.89 7.41
N ASP A 161 8.08 -7.22 8.42
CA ASP A 161 9.30 -6.49 8.76
C ASP A 161 10.47 -7.03 7.92
N SER A 162 10.87 -6.28 6.90
CA SER A 162 11.98 -6.65 6.02
C SER A 162 13.36 -6.51 6.67
N ILE A 163 13.47 -5.84 7.81
CA ILE A 163 14.73 -5.62 8.54
C ILE A 163 15.01 -6.81 9.47
N HIS A 164 14.02 -7.16 10.29
CA HIS A 164 14.20 -8.12 11.38
C HIS A 164 13.65 -9.52 11.07
N HIS A 165 12.82 -9.68 10.03
CA HIS A 165 12.21 -10.95 9.66
C HIS A 165 12.55 -11.37 8.22
N ALA A 166 13.85 -11.55 7.94
CA ALA A 166 14.37 -11.86 6.61
C ALA A 166 13.71 -13.08 5.93
N GLU A 167 13.47 -14.17 6.66
CA GLU A 167 12.81 -15.37 6.08
C GLU A 167 11.38 -15.08 5.62
N ALA A 168 10.61 -14.31 6.40
CA ALA A 168 9.27 -13.88 6.03
C ALA A 168 9.30 -12.95 4.82
N TRP A 169 10.31 -12.07 4.74
CA TRP A 169 10.53 -11.19 3.61
C TRP A 169 10.87 -11.95 2.33
N GLU A 170 11.80 -12.90 2.38
CA GLU A 170 12.15 -13.74 1.23
C GLU A 170 10.96 -14.59 0.77
N ALA A 171 10.15 -15.14 1.69
CA ALA A 171 8.93 -15.85 1.34
C ALA A 171 7.92 -14.94 0.62
N ALA A 172 7.76 -13.69 1.08
CA ALA A 172 6.89 -12.71 0.43
C ALA A 172 7.39 -12.36 -0.97
N LYS A 173 8.69 -12.10 -1.14
CA LYS A 173 9.30 -11.85 -2.46
C LYS A 173 9.12 -13.02 -3.42
N GLY A 174 9.29 -14.25 -2.94
CA GLY A 174 9.07 -15.45 -3.73
C GLY A 174 7.63 -15.59 -4.23
N ILE A 175 6.64 -15.22 -3.40
CA ILE A 175 5.22 -15.21 -3.80
C ILE A 175 4.93 -14.07 -4.78
N LEU A 176 5.52 -12.89 -4.56
CA LEU A 176 5.24 -11.68 -5.32
C LEU A 176 5.93 -11.62 -6.69
N HIS A 177 6.87 -12.53 -6.98
CA HIS A 177 7.46 -12.65 -8.31
C HIS A 177 6.36 -12.83 -9.39
N PRO A 178 6.38 -12.08 -10.51
CA PRO A 178 7.50 -11.31 -11.05
C PRO A 178 7.58 -9.84 -10.61
N LEU A 179 6.80 -9.42 -9.61
CA LEU A 179 6.96 -8.09 -9.04
C LEU A 179 8.26 -8.02 -8.22
N GLU A 180 9.03 -6.95 -8.42
CA GLU A 180 10.32 -6.74 -7.77
C GLU A 180 10.20 -5.67 -6.68
N SER A 181 10.84 -5.91 -5.53
CA SER A 181 10.89 -4.94 -4.43
C SER A 181 11.56 -3.64 -4.88
N ALA A 182 10.87 -2.51 -4.72
CA ALA A 182 11.44 -1.19 -4.98
C ALA A 182 12.55 -0.83 -3.95
N VAL A 183 12.48 -1.41 -2.75
CA VAL A 183 13.52 -1.28 -1.72
C VAL A 183 14.82 -1.95 -2.17
N ASP A 184 14.74 -3.16 -2.70
CA ASP A 184 15.91 -3.96 -3.13
C ASP A 184 16.61 -3.31 -4.33
N LYS A 185 15.89 -2.53 -5.14
CA LYS A 185 16.45 -1.73 -6.24
C LYS A 185 17.18 -0.45 -5.80
N GLY A 186 17.27 -0.19 -4.49
CA GLY A 186 17.89 1.02 -3.96
C GLY A 186 17.12 2.29 -4.30
N ALA A 187 15.85 2.16 -4.68
CA ALA A 187 14.98 3.31 -4.89
C ALA A 187 14.63 3.95 -3.53
N TYR A 188 14.49 3.19 -2.44
CA TYR A 188 14.28 3.82 -1.14
C TYR A 188 15.57 4.42 -0.57
N ARG A 189 15.56 5.72 -0.25
CA ARG A 189 16.57 6.37 0.58
C ARG A 189 15.87 6.95 1.80
N GLY A 190 16.11 6.36 2.98
CA GLY A 190 15.56 6.89 4.22
C GLY A 190 16.02 8.33 4.48
N PRO A 191 15.33 9.07 5.37
CA PRO A 191 15.61 10.48 5.67
C PRO A 191 17.07 10.78 6.05
N GLU A 192 17.79 9.78 6.57
CA GLU A 192 19.18 9.92 7.05
C GLU A 192 20.25 9.36 6.10
N GLY A 193 19.89 8.96 4.87
CA GLY A 193 20.86 8.51 3.86
C GLY A 193 21.65 7.23 4.21
N GLY A 194 21.31 6.53 5.30
CA GLY A 194 22.12 5.43 5.85
C GLY A 194 21.41 4.08 6.01
N ARG A 195 20.08 3.99 5.88
CA ARG A 195 19.36 2.71 5.93
C ARG A 195 18.47 2.56 4.69
N PRO A 196 18.53 1.41 3.98
CA PRO A 196 17.67 1.14 2.82
C PRO A 196 16.23 0.85 3.24
N TYR A 197 15.92 0.93 4.54
CA TYR A 197 14.61 0.62 5.07
C TYR A 197 13.94 1.84 5.69
N PRO A 198 12.65 2.05 5.39
CA PRO A 198 11.84 3.05 6.07
C PRO A 198 11.70 2.87 7.57
N VAL A 199 11.64 4.01 8.27
CA VAL A 199 11.50 4.09 9.73
C VAL A 199 10.03 4.31 10.04
N THR A 200 9.38 3.42 10.80
CA THR A 200 8.05 3.70 11.35
C THR A 200 7.95 3.23 12.79
N HIS A 201 7.06 3.87 13.55
CA HIS A 201 6.82 3.70 14.98
C HIS A 201 7.99 3.97 15.95
N HIS A 202 7.85 5.05 16.71
CA HIS A 202 8.75 5.54 17.79
C HIS A 202 9.19 4.53 18.88
N LYS A 203 8.69 3.30 18.86
CA LYS A 203 9.08 2.25 19.79
C LYS A 203 9.87 1.11 19.14
N TRP A 204 9.74 0.96 17.81
CA TRP A 204 10.34 -0.10 17.00
C TRP A 204 10.53 0.48 15.61
N ASP A 205 11.72 0.99 15.26
CA ASP A 205 12.06 1.64 13.98
C ASP A 205 11.83 0.73 12.74
N VAL A 206 10.59 0.37 12.44
CA VAL A 206 10.21 -0.69 11.48
C VAL A 206 9.11 -0.19 10.59
N CYS A 207 9.32 -0.18 9.28
CA CYS A 207 8.24 0.01 8.32
C CYS A 207 7.66 -1.31 7.85
N LEU A 208 6.34 -1.33 7.78
CA LEU A 208 5.57 -2.46 7.29
C LEU A 208 4.96 -2.18 5.91
N ASP A 209 4.98 -0.91 5.49
CA ASP A 209 4.67 -0.49 4.13
C ASP A 209 5.81 -0.90 3.17
N HIS A 210 5.44 -1.59 2.09
CA HIS A 210 6.36 -2.01 1.03
C HIS A 210 5.82 -1.66 -0.35
N ILE A 211 6.70 -1.53 -1.35
CA ILE A 211 6.32 -1.35 -2.76
C ILE A 211 7.02 -2.39 -3.63
N PHE A 212 6.25 -3.03 -4.49
CA PHE A 212 6.67 -4.00 -5.50
C PHE A 212 6.24 -3.52 -6.89
N VAL A 213 7.09 -3.74 -7.89
CA VAL A 213 6.91 -3.16 -9.23
C VAL A 213 7.18 -4.17 -10.34
N HIS A 214 6.47 -4.02 -11.47
CA HIS A 214 6.71 -4.74 -12.71
C HIS A 214 6.51 -3.81 -13.91
N GLY A 215 7.45 -3.79 -14.86
CA GLY A 215 7.37 -2.95 -16.06
C GLY A 215 7.38 -1.42 -15.83
N VAL A 216 7.66 -0.95 -14.60
CA VAL A 216 7.64 0.46 -14.22
C VAL A 216 8.87 0.83 -13.40
N ALA A 217 9.39 2.05 -13.62
CA ALA A 217 10.44 2.63 -12.79
C ALA A 217 9.80 3.54 -11.74
N VAL A 218 10.07 3.28 -10.47
CA VAL A 218 9.67 4.17 -9.38
C VAL A 218 10.89 5.02 -9.02
N ASP A 219 10.72 6.33 -9.01
CA ASP A 219 11.81 7.25 -8.69
C ASP A 219 12.20 7.10 -7.21
N ALA A 220 13.49 7.21 -6.91
CA ALA A 220 14.00 6.96 -5.57
C ALA A 220 13.42 7.92 -4.50
N ASN A 221 13.13 9.15 -4.91
CA ASN A 221 12.49 10.16 -4.07
C ASN A 221 10.96 9.97 -4.00
N SER A 222 10.44 9.01 -4.75
CA SER A 222 9.02 8.61 -4.83
C SER A 222 8.65 7.49 -3.90
N LEU A 223 9.54 7.13 -2.97
CA LEU A 223 9.25 6.23 -1.89
C LEU A 223 9.43 7.02 -0.60
N GLN A 224 8.57 8.01 -0.36
CA GLN A 224 8.53 8.67 0.94
C GLN A 224 7.64 7.85 1.86
N LEU A 225 8.20 6.75 2.35
CA LEU A 225 7.64 6.01 3.45
C LEU A 225 7.93 6.85 4.69
N HIS A 226 6.92 7.63 5.10
CA HIS A 226 6.88 8.45 6.30
C HIS A 226 7.62 9.79 6.25
N LYS A 227 6.82 10.85 6.14
CA LYS A 227 7.06 12.19 6.68
C LYS A 227 6.20 12.32 7.96
N TRP A 228 6.49 11.61 9.06
CA TRP A 228 5.84 11.90 10.38
C TRP A 228 6.64 11.25 11.54
N PRO A 229 6.97 11.94 12.65
CA PRO A 229 6.34 13.15 13.22
C PRO A 229 7.23 14.40 13.42
N ALA A 230 8.50 14.43 12.97
CA ALA A 230 9.37 15.58 13.33
C ALA A 230 8.95 16.91 12.65
N VAL A 231 8.31 16.86 11.48
CA VAL A 231 8.00 18.07 10.67
C VAL A 231 6.57 18.60 10.92
N PHE A 232 5.70 17.85 11.60
CA PHE A 232 4.28 18.18 11.67
C PHE A 232 3.67 18.14 13.09
N ALA A 233 4.49 17.92 14.10
CA ALA A 233 4.11 18.10 15.50
C ALA A 233 4.21 19.57 15.96
N THR A 234 4.69 20.47 15.12
CA THR A 234 4.70 21.92 15.39
C THR A 234 3.63 22.60 14.54
N PRO A 235 2.59 23.21 15.16
CA PRO A 235 1.77 24.17 14.46
C PRO A 235 2.65 25.38 14.03
N PRO A 236 2.25 26.14 12.99
CA PRO A 236 2.89 27.40 12.65
C PRO A 236 2.87 28.40 13.81
#